data_AF-A0A7S3TZ49-F1
#
_entry.id   AF-A0A7S3TZ49-F1
#
_cell.length_a   1.000
_cell.length_b   1.000
_cell.length_c   1.000
_cell.angle_alpha   90.00
_cell.angle_beta   90.00
_cell.angle_gamma   90.00
#
_symmetry.space_group_name_H-M   'P 1'
#
loop_
_entity.id
_entity.type
_entity.pdbx_description
1 polymer ?
#
loop_
_entity_poly.entity_id
_entity_poly.type
_entity_poly.pdbx_seq_one_letter_code
_entity_poly.pdbx_strand_id
1 'polypeptide(L)'
;KARDAEWRSRLEAAEERGKLVDESWSRARGRVDVLQDEVVRREKARKQAVEELARSEQLLARWRGEQSALESLDAAALDELERSVQGGLQRIHQRRVDVLERERCCPICMVAPKDVVLVPCGHMLCGACQPRLQMTSESPPRQRCPVCQQAVERHVRTY
;
A
#
# COMPACT_ATOMS: atom_id res chain seq x y z
N LYS A 1 -30.76 -11.50 73.78
CA LYS A 1 -29.31 -11.74 73.58
C LYS A 1 -29.00 -12.36 72.22
N ALA A 2 -29.40 -13.60 71.93
CA ALA A 2 -29.12 -14.24 70.62
C ALA A 2 -29.84 -13.55 69.43
N ARG A 3 -31.14 -13.26 69.57
CA ARG A 3 -31.92 -12.52 68.56
C ARG A 3 -31.41 -11.10 68.30
N ASP A 4 -30.87 -10.43 69.31
CA ASP A 4 -30.31 -9.08 69.17
C ASP A 4 -28.97 -9.09 68.44
N ALA A 5 -28.16 -10.13 68.63
CA ALA A 5 -26.91 -10.34 67.91
C ALA A 5 -27.17 -10.68 66.43
N GLU A 6 -28.17 -11.52 66.16
CA GLU A 6 -28.62 -11.84 64.80
C GLU A 6 -29.15 -10.60 64.06
N TRP A 7 -29.97 -9.78 64.72
CA TRP A 7 -30.46 -8.52 64.15
C TRP A 7 -29.34 -7.54 63.82
N ARG A 8 -28.35 -7.37 64.71
CA ARG A 8 -27.17 -6.52 64.43
C ARG A 8 -26.36 -7.04 63.25
N SER A 9 -26.08 -8.35 63.20
CA SER A 9 -25.36 -8.96 62.09
C SER A 9 -26.09 -8.78 60.75
N ARG A 10 -27.42 -8.86 60.74
CA ARG A 10 -28.22 -8.63 59.53
C ARG A 10 -28.21 -7.17 59.07
N LEU A 11 -28.19 -6.21 60.00
CA LEU A 11 -28.06 -4.79 59.71
C LEU A 11 -26.68 -4.47 59.14
N GLU A 12 -25.61 -4.95 59.78
CA GLU A 12 -24.23 -4.80 59.29
C GLU A 12 -24.07 -5.39 57.88
N ALA A 13 -24.61 -6.58 57.64
CA ALA A 13 -24.58 -7.20 56.32
C ALA A 13 -25.40 -6.42 55.27
N ALA A 14 -26.48 -5.73 55.67
CA ALA A 14 -27.26 -4.89 54.76
C ALA A 14 -26.55 -3.58 54.44
N GLU A 15 -25.91 -2.94 55.41
CA GLU A 15 -25.06 -1.76 55.21
C GLU A 15 -23.88 -2.08 54.28
N GLU A 16 -23.21 -3.21 54.49
CA GLU A 16 -22.08 -3.63 53.67
C GLU A 16 -22.50 -3.92 52.22
N ARG A 17 -23.67 -4.55 52.01
CA ARG A 17 -24.27 -4.70 50.68
C ARG A 17 -24.61 -3.34 50.05
N GLY A 18 -25.12 -2.39 50.83
CA GLY A 18 -25.39 -1.02 50.38
C GLY A 18 -24.13 -0.35 49.84
N LYS A 19 -23.03 -0.38 50.61
CA LYS A 19 -21.73 0.16 50.18
C LYS A 19 -21.22 -0.49 48.90
N LEU A 20 -21.30 -1.82 48.80
CA LEU A 20 -20.85 -2.54 47.60
C LEU A 20 -21.66 -2.13 46.36
N VAL A 21 -22.97 -1.94 46.52
CA VAL A 21 -23.85 -1.46 45.45
C VAL A 21 -23.50 -0.03 45.06
N ASP A 22 -23.27 0.87 46.03
CA ASP A 22 -22.87 2.26 45.76
C ASP A 22 -21.51 2.38 45.06
N GLU A 23 -20.53 1.56 45.47
CA GLU A 23 -19.24 1.49 44.77
C GLU A 23 -19.40 0.97 43.34
N SER A 24 -20.22 -0.07 43.14
CA SER A 24 -20.49 -0.63 41.82
C SER A 24 -21.16 0.41 40.90
N TRP A 25 -22.15 1.13 41.41
CA TRP A 25 -22.81 2.22 40.69
C TRP A 25 -21.86 3.38 40.38
N SER A 26 -20.99 3.74 41.31
CA SER A 26 -19.99 4.78 41.11
C SER A 26 -19.00 4.41 39.99
N ARG A 27 -18.53 3.15 39.98
CA ARG A 27 -17.67 2.62 38.91
C ARG A 27 -18.41 2.57 37.57
N ALA A 28 -19.67 2.13 37.57
CA ALA A 28 -20.50 2.08 36.36
C ALA A 28 -20.72 3.48 35.77
N ARG A 29 -20.98 4.49 36.62
CA ARG A 29 -21.12 5.88 36.20
C ARG A 29 -19.83 6.42 35.58
N GLY A 30 -18.68 6.21 36.24
CA GLY A 30 -17.39 6.62 35.68
C GLY A 30 -17.09 5.96 34.33
N ARG A 31 -17.50 4.70 34.13
CA ARG A 31 -17.40 4.04 32.82
C ARG A 31 -18.31 4.68 31.77
N VAL A 32 -19.52 5.06 32.14
CA VAL A 32 -20.45 5.76 31.24
C VAL A 32 -19.87 7.11 30.82
N ASP A 33 -19.32 7.88 31.74
CA ASP A 33 -18.72 9.20 31.46
C ASP A 33 -17.54 9.06 30.47
N VAL A 34 -16.66 8.07 30.68
CA VAL A 34 -15.56 7.78 29.74
C VAL A 34 -16.06 7.39 28.36
N LEU A 35 -17.09 6.53 28.28
CA LEU A 35 -17.67 6.13 27.00
C LEU A 35 -18.35 7.29 26.28
N GLN A 36 -19.01 8.18 27.03
CA GLN A 36 -19.61 9.40 26.48
C GLN A 36 -18.54 10.31 25.87
N ASP A 37 -17.43 10.53 26.59
CA ASP A 37 -16.29 11.29 26.09
C ASP A 37 -15.68 10.67 24.82
N GLU A 38 -15.53 9.34 24.79
CA GLU A 38 -15.03 8.62 23.63
C GLU A 38 -15.94 8.75 22.41
N VAL A 39 -17.26 8.67 22.60
CA VAL A 39 -18.24 8.88 21.53
C VAL A 39 -18.09 10.28 20.94
N VAL A 40 -18.04 11.31 21.78
CA VAL A 40 -17.85 12.70 21.33
C VAL A 40 -16.54 12.87 20.55
N ARG A 41 -15.44 12.29 21.04
CA ARG A 41 -14.14 12.33 20.33
C ARG A 41 -14.22 11.63 18.97
N ARG A 42 -14.86 10.45 18.90
CA ARG A 42 -15.02 9.70 17.65
C ARG A 42 -15.93 10.42 16.66
N GLU A 43 -16.99 11.05 17.11
CA GLU A 43 -17.86 11.83 16.24
C GLU A 43 -17.14 13.03 15.63
N LYS A 44 -16.34 13.72 16.44
CA LYS A 44 -15.47 14.81 15.96
C LYS A 44 -14.45 14.31 14.93
N ALA A 45 -13.76 13.22 15.24
CA ALA A 45 -12.78 12.62 14.32
C ALA A 45 -13.44 12.16 13.01
N ARG A 46 -14.64 11.55 13.09
CA ARG A 46 -15.43 11.16 11.92
C ARG A 46 -15.77 12.36 11.07
N LYS A 47 -16.24 13.46 11.67
CA LYS A 47 -16.56 14.69 10.93
C LYS A 47 -15.35 15.22 10.17
N GLN A 48 -14.19 15.26 10.83
CA GLN A 48 -12.94 15.69 10.20
C GLN A 48 -12.53 14.77 9.04
N ALA A 49 -12.64 13.45 9.23
CA ALA A 49 -12.34 12.48 8.17
C ALA A 49 -13.27 12.61 6.96
N VAL A 50 -14.55 12.89 7.18
CA VAL A 50 -15.53 13.13 6.10
C VAL A 50 -15.18 14.40 5.32
N GLU A 51 -14.81 15.48 6.00
CA GLU A 51 -14.38 16.73 5.36
C GLU A 51 -13.07 16.58 4.58
N GLU A 52 -12.13 15.78 5.08
CA GLU A 52 -10.89 15.44 4.38
C GLU A 52 -11.12 14.55 3.15
N LEU A 53 -12.01 13.56 3.27
CA LEU A 53 -12.41 12.71 2.15
C LEU A 53 -13.06 13.55 1.05
N ALA A 54 -14.02 14.41 1.39
CA ALA A 54 -14.69 15.28 0.42
C ALA A 54 -13.69 16.19 -0.32
N ARG A 55 -12.69 16.75 0.38
CA ARG A 55 -11.62 17.54 -0.25
C ARG A 55 -10.77 16.70 -1.20
N SER A 56 -10.42 15.48 -0.80
CA SER A 56 -9.63 14.55 -1.61
C SER A 56 -10.39 14.11 -2.87
N GLU A 57 -11.69 13.83 -2.75
CA GLU A 57 -12.57 13.49 -3.87
C GLU A 57 -12.66 14.64 -4.88
N GLN A 58 -12.82 15.88 -4.41
CA GLN A 58 -12.82 17.05 -5.29
C GLN A 58 -11.50 17.21 -6.05
N LEU A 59 -10.36 16.99 -5.39
CA LEU A 59 -9.06 17.02 -6.05
C LEU A 59 -8.96 15.92 -7.11
N LEU A 60 -9.38 14.69 -6.78
CA LEU A 60 -9.37 13.57 -7.72
C LEU A 60 -10.27 13.83 -8.94
N ALA A 61 -11.45 14.39 -8.74
CA ALA A 61 -12.36 14.76 -9.84
C ALA A 61 -11.71 15.76 -10.81
N ARG A 62 -10.97 16.76 -10.28
CA ARG A 62 -10.17 17.69 -11.09
C ARG A 62 -9.07 16.97 -11.87
N TRP A 63 -8.28 16.12 -11.21
CA TRP A 63 -7.20 15.35 -11.87
C TRP A 63 -7.72 14.37 -12.93
N ARG A 64 -8.94 13.85 -12.76
CA ARG A 64 -9.62 12.99 -13.75
C ARG A 64 -10.23 13.76 -14.92
N GLY A 65 -10.31 15.09 -14.82
CA GLY A 65 -10.94 15.94 -15.83
C GLY A 65 -12.47 15.79 -15.86
N GLU A 66 -13.10 15.51 -14.70
CA GLU A 66 -14.56 15.47 -14.62
C GLU A 66 -15.13 16.86 -14.90
N GLN A 67 -16.08 16.96 -15.85
CA GLN A 67 -16.57 18.24 -16.37
C GLN A 67 -17.09 19.17 -15.26
N SER A 68 -17.89 18.65 -14.33
CA SER A 68 -18.44 19.42 -13.20
C SER A 68 -17.36 20.00 -12.28
N ALA A 69 -16.21 19.32 -12.15
CA ALA A 69 -15.10 19.82 -11.36
C ALA A 69 -14.35 20.94 -12.09
N LEU A 70 -14.22 20.84 -13.42
CA LEU A 70 -13.54 21.84 -14.25
C LEU A 70 -14.34 23.13 -14.39
N GLU A 71 -15.67 23.04 -14.50
CA GLU A 71 -16.57 24.21 -14.62
C GLU A 71 -16.46 25.17 -13.42
N SER A 72 -16.03 24.68 -12.26
CA SER A 72 -15.84 25.48 -11.05
C SER A 72 -14.50 26.23 -10.97
N LEU A 73 -13.58 25.98 -11.91
CA LEU A 73 -12.24 26.56 -11.90
C LEU A 73 -12.16 27.84 -12.70
N ASP A 74 -11.32 28.77 -12.24
CA ASP A 74 -10.93 29.94 -13.03
C ASP A 74 -9.79 29.60 -14.01
N ALA A 75 -9.45 30.57 -14.87
CA ALA A 75 -8.42 30.39 -15.89
C ALA A 75 -7.03 30.08 -15.29
N ALA A 76 -6.67 30.69 -14.15
CA ALA A 76 -5.37 30.45 -13.53
C ALA A 76 -5.27 29.04 -12.94
N ALA A 77 -6.34 28.55 -12.31
CA ALA A 77 -6.44 27.20 -11.79
C ALA A 77 -6.46 26.15 -12.91
N LEU A 78 -7.08 26.45 -14.05
CA LEU A 78 -7.04 25.61 -15.25
C LEU A 78 -5.63 25.51 -15.83
N ASP A 79 -4.90 26.63 -15.95
CA ASP A 79 -3.50 26.65 -16.40
C ASP A 79 -2.59 25.83 -15.48
N GLU A 80 -2.76 25.94 -14.16
CA GLU A 80 -1.98 25.16 -13.19
C GLU A 80 -2.27 23.66 -13.30
N LEU A 81 -3.56 23.29 -13.39
CA LEU A 81 -3.99 21.91 -13.57
C LEU A 81 -3.41 21.33 -14.87
N GLU A 82 -3.51 22.07 -15.98
CA GLU A 82 -2.96 21.66 -17.28
C GLU A 82 -1.46 21.39 -17.20
N ARG A 83 -0.67 22.32 -16.66
CA ARG A 83 0.79 22.15 -16.50
C ARG A 83 1.13 20.90 -15.70
N SER A 84 0.40 20.65 -14.61
CA SER A 84 0.68 19.47 -13.79
C SER A 84 0.30 18.17 -14.49
N VAL A 85 -0.84 18.12 -15.19
CA VAL A 85 -1.24 16.96 -16.00
C VAL A 85 -0.23 16.69 -17.11
N GLN A 86 0.22 17.73 -17.83
CA GLN A 86 1.25 17.61 -18.87
C GLN A 86 2.57 17.07 -18.29
N GLY A 87 3.03 17.59 -17.16
CA GLY A 87 4.22 17.09 -16.48
C GLY A 87 4.07 15.63 -16.03
N GLY A 88 2.88 15.23 -15.55
CA GLY A 88 2.55 13.84 -15.24
C GLY A 88 2.64 12.93 -16.46
N LEU A 89 2.04 13.35 -17.58
CA LEU A 89 2.05 12.61 -18.84
C LEU A 89 3.48 12.42 -19.36
N GLN A 90 4.34 13.44 -19.26
CA GLN A 90 5.74 13.34 -19.65
C GLN A 90 6.49 12.29 -18.81
N ARG A 91 6.29 12.26 -17.49
CA ARG A 91 6.90 11.24 -16.61
C ARG A 91 6.42 9.83 -16.95
N ILE A 92 5.13 9.66 -17.20
CA ILE A 92 4.55 8.37 -17.62
C ILE A 92 5.16 7.93 -18.96
N HIS A 93 5.27 8.84 -19.93
CA HIS A 93 5.88 8.57 -21.22
C HIS A 93 7.33 8.12 -21.08
N GLN A 94 8.15 8.87 -20.33
CA GLN A 94 9.55 8.51 -20.09
C GLN A 94 9.66 7.12 -19.45
N ARG A 95 8.88 6.85 -18.41
CA ARG A 95 8.88 5.54 -17.77
C ARG A 95 8.50 4.41 -18.73
N ARG A 96 7.53 4.65 -19.62
CA ARG A 96 7.13 3.67 -20.64
C ARG A 96 8.26 3.38 -21.62
N VAL A 97 8.97 4.41 -22.08
CA VAL A 97 10.15 4.25 -22.93
C VAL A 97 11.22 3.42 -22.21
N ASP A 98 11.56 3.77 -20.98
CA ASP A 98 12.57 3.04 -20.19
C ASP A 98 12.21 1.55 -20.01
N VAL A 99 10.92 1.25 -19.79
CA VAL A 99 10.44 -0.13 -19.66
C VAL A 99 10.61 -0.89 -20.97
N LEU A 100 10.18 -0.30 -22.09
CA LEU A 100 10.29 -0.92 -23.41
C LEU A 100 11.75 -1.11 -23.83
N GLU A 101 12.64 -0.16 -23.51
CA GLU A 101 14.07 -0.29 -23.77
C GLU A 101 14.68 -1.44 -22.97
N ARG A 102 14.37 -1.55 -21.66
CA ARG A 102 14.83 -2.67 -20.83
C ARG A 102 14.32 -4.03 -21.34
N GLU A 103 13.11 -4.09 -21.87
CA GLU A 103 12.56 -5.30 -22.49
C GLU A 103 13.27 -5.67 -23.79
N ARG A 104 13.79 -4.71 -24.55
CA ARG A 104 14.52 -4.94 -25.81
C ARG A 104 16.01 -5.17 -25.62
N CYS A 105 16.58 -4.65 -24.54
CA CYS A 105 18.01 -4.73 -24.24
C CYS A 105 18.39 -6.05 -23.54
N CYS A 106 19.60 -6.52 -23.81
CA CYS A 106 20.18 -7.73 -23.22
C CYS A 106 20.15 -7.66 -21.69
N PRO A 107 19.68 -8.70 -20.99
CA PRO A 107 19.60 -8.69 -19.52
C PRO A 107 20.96 -8.69 -18.83
N ILE A 108 22.05 -8.94 -19.57
CA ILE A 108 23.42 -8.97 -19.02
C ILE A 108 24.05 -7.57 -19.05
N CYS A 109 24.05 -6.90 -20.20
CA CYS A 109 24.71 -5.60 -20.35
C CYS A 109 23.75 -4.41 -20.28
N MET A 110 22.44 -4.64 -20.40
CA MET A 110 21.37 -3.62 -20.39
C MET A 110 21.51 -2.53 -21.47
N VAL A 111 22.37 -2.74 -22.48
CA VAL A 111 22.68 -1.74 -23.51
C VAL A 111 22.36 -2.26 -24.91
N ALA A 112 22.90 -3.43 -25.29
CA ALA A 112 22.76 -3.95 -26.64
C ALA A 112 21.40 -4.64 -26.84
N PRO A 113 20.77 -4.55 -28.03
CA PRO A 113 19.54 -5.27 -28.34
C PRO A 113 19.74 -6.79 -28.29
N LYS A 114 18.67 -7.50 -27.95
CA LYS A 114 18.62 -8.97 -27.94
C LYS A 114 18.63 -9.54 -29.37
N ASP A 115 19.70 -10.22 -29.77
CA ASP A 115 19.89 -10.85 -31.09
C ASP A 115 20.14 -12.36 -31.03
N VAL A 116 20.20 -12.96 -29.83
CA VAL A 116 20.47 -14.39 -29.64
C VAL A 116 19.41 -15.02 -28.74
N VAL A 117 18.77 -16.08 -29.24
CA VAL A 117 17.83 -16.94 -28.50
C VAL A 117 18.57 -18.10 -27.84
N LEU A 118 18.24 -18.37 -26.57
CA LEU A 118 18.71 -19.51 -25.80
C LEU A 118 17.72 -20.68 -25.93
N VAL A 119 18.14 -21.79 -26.54
CA VAL A 119 17.31 -22.98 -26.73
C VAL A 119 17.54 -23.96 -25.57
N PRO A 120 16.48 -24.56 -24.99
CA PRO A 120 15.07 -24.52 -25.42
C PRO A 120 14.20 -23.44 -24.76
N CYS A 121 14.72 -22.68 -23.79
CA CYS A 121 13.89 -21.80 -22.96
C CYS A 121 13.34 -20.54 -23.67
N GLY A 122 13.85 -20.16 -24.84
CA GLY A 122 13.38 -19.03 -25.63
C GLY A 122 13.82 -17.64 -25.16
N HIS A 123 14.48 -17.52 -24.00
CA HIS A 123 15.00 -16.24 -23.52
C HIS A 123 16.11 -15.70 -24.41
N MET A 124 16.20 -14.38 -24.53
CA MET A 124 17.16 -13.74 -25.44
C MET A 124 18.16 -12.83 -24.73
N LEU A 125 19.35 -12.72 -25.33
CA LEU A 125 20.46 -11.86 -24.93
C LEU A 125 21.17 -11.31 -26.16
N CYS A 126 22.16 -10.42 -25.96
CA CYS A 126 22.98 -9.94 -27.07
C CYS A 126 24.18 -10.87 -27.36
N GLY A 127 24.61 -10.93 -28.61
CA GLY A 127 25.70 -11.77 -29.10
C GLY A 127 27.04 -11.39 -28.50
N ALA A 128 27.22 -10.16 -28.05
CA ALA A 128 28.40 -9.74 -27.30
C ALA A 128 28.47 -10.34 -25.88
N CYS A 129 27.31 -10.64 -25.28
CA CYS A 129 27.25 -11.27 -23.96
C CYS A 129 27.09 -12.79 -24.03
N GLN A 130 26.70 -13.36 -25.19
CA GLN A 130 26.56 -14.80 -25.38
C GLN A 130 27.80 -15.60 -24.93
N PRO A 131 29.06 -15.23 -25.30
CA PRO A 131 30.24 -15.99 -24.89
C PRO A 131 30.46 -16.01 -23.38
N ARG A 132 29.95 -15.01 -22.64
CA ARG A 132 30.10 -14.94 -21.18
C ARG A 132 29.36 -16.08 -20.46
N LEU A 133 28.36 -16.69 -21.09
CA LEU A 133 27.67 -17.87 -20.54
C LEU A 133 28.57 -19.10 -20.45
N GLN A 134 29.69 -19.11 -21.17
CA GLN A 134 30.64 -20.23 -21.22
C GLN A 134 31.73 -20.13 -20.14
N MET A 135 31.84 -18.98 -19.46
CA MET A 135 32.88 -18.69 -18.47
C MET A 135 32.50 -19.11 -17.04
N THR A 136 31.58 -20.06 -16.86
CA THR A 136 31.18 -20.50 -15.51
C THR A 136 32.31 -21.30 -14.86
N SER A 137 32.50 -21.13 -13.55
CA SER A 137 33.52 -21.84 -12.76
C SER A 137 33.17 -23.31 -12.50
N GLU A 138 32.09 -23.83 -13.08
CA GLU A 138 31.63 -25.21 -12.92
C GLU A 138 32.43 -26.13 -13.85
N SER A 139 32.83 -27.31 -13.36
CA SER A 139 33.43 -28.39 -14.17
C SER A 139 32.49 -29.60 -14.21
N PRO A 140 31.93 -29.98 -15.38
CA PRO A 140 32.03 -29.30 -16.69
C PRO A 140 31.19 -28.01 -16.75
N PRO A 141 31.55 -27.03 -17.61
CA PRO A 141 30.83 -25.77 -17.73
C PRO A 141 29.42 -26.03 -18.28
N ARG A 142 28.41 -25.84 -17.42
CA ARG A 142 27.01 -25.89 -17.84
C ARG A 142 26.54 -24.48 -18.14
N GLN A 143 26.24 -24.21 -19.40
CA GLN A 143 25.66 -22.95 -19.81
C GLN A 143 24.22 -22.90 -19.30
N ARG A 144 23.88 -21.90 -18.48
CA ARG A 144 22.54 -21.70 -17.93
C ARG A 144 21.98 -20.37 -18.38
N CYS A 145 20.68 -20.34 -18.65
CA CYS A 145 19.97 -19.12 -18.96
C CYS A 145 20.00 -18.17 -17.75
N PRO A 146 20.47 -16.92 -17.88
CA PRO A 146 20.46 -15.96 -16.77
C PRO A 146 19.06 -15.57 -16.27
N VAL A 147 18.01 -15.84 -17.07
CA VAL A 147 16.63 -15.45 -16.76
C VAL A 147 15.88 -16.56 -16.01
N CYS A 148 15.99 -17.81 -16.47
CA CYS A 148 15.23 -18.95 -15.90
C CYS A 148 16.10 -20.10 -15.37
N GLN A 149 17.44 -19.97 -15.45
CA GLN A 149 18.43 -20.96 -14.98
C GLN A 149 18.40 -22.34 -15.66
N GLN A 150 17.53 -22.52 -16.66
CA GLN A 150 17.47 -23.72 -17.49
C GLN A 150 18.79 -23.91 -18.25
N ALA A 151 19.20 -25.17 -18.45
CA ALA A 151 20.37 -25.51 -19.25
C ALA A 151 20.17 -25.05 -20.70
N VAL A 152 21.20 -24.39 -21.25
CA VAL A 152 21.24 -23.95 -22.63
C VAL A 152 21.92 -25.02 -23.47
N GLU A 153 21.20 -25.52 -24.47
CA GLU A 153 21.71 -26.54 -25.40
C GLU A 153 22.38 -25.91 -26.60
N ARG A 154 21.81 -24.81 -27.12
CA ARG A 154 22.33 -24.07 -28.27
C ARG A 154 21.86 -22.62 -28.27
N HIS A 155 22.54 -21.82 -29.09
CA HIS A 155 22.25 -20.41 -29.34
C HIS A 155 21.83 -20.22 -30.80
N VAL A 156 20.80 -19.42 -31.04
CA VAL A 156 20.33 -19.10 -32.40
C VAL A 156 20.29 -17.59 -32.57
N ARG A 157 20.95 -17.04 -33.60
CA ARG A 157 20.88 -15.61 -33.91
C ARG A 157 19.58 -15.31 -34.67
N THR A 158 18.92 -14.20 -34.34
CA THR A 158 17.65 -13.81 -34.96
C THR A 158 17.79 -12.89 -36.17
N TYR A 159 19.01 -12.43 -36.47
CA TYR A 159 19.36 -11.58 -37.61
C TYR A 159 20.88 -11.61 -37.86
#